data_AF-A0A411WQK5-F1
#
_entry.id   AF-A0A411WQK5-F1
#
_cell.length_a   1.000
_cell.length_b   1.000
_cell.length_c   1.000
_cell.angle_alpha   90.00
_cell.angle_beta   90.00
_cell.angle_gamma   90.00
#
_symmetry.space_group_name_H-M   'P 1'
#
loop_
_entity.id
_entity.type
_entity.pdbx_description
1 polymer ?
#
loop_
_entity_poly.entity_id
_entity_poly.type
_entity_poly.pdbx_seq_one_letter_code
_entity_poly.pdbx_strand_id
1 'polypeptide(L)'
;MSSDVVSRLTSIFETGIFYNTAIDLYYDQIQLVDELEGIVLNCPSEIQERILSLISHYHLEKNPKQENEFLRKINILTSNPRLVSAVNNTKLKLNLTWELSILNKKIRDKLQPETLLDEYFNVYNITDGFKVFDEKNLAPVIIRLSILELLRKKNTFFKYRVDLYRNSETGTIHILYDELRTSFRQSLVFAYDNSAGKDGLDFLKEAISSNNLKNHGGILMALSFNQEKRKHTISKEAYYENFFQKHLRSNNAGFSDKRIIYRGSKKLDDLKIIIKNKYELNVEDKLNQNRVFTNESNAKIDDRVSAYVTLQSALSAYVNFYAFILANLDFFKNLKELKKSIENEFSSHYEPHQLDSYLLSLFNFINHPVEKSNKTKLDADLDYINIKYSSELKILRSYNVQQEYWGYFFTPAIFPDLKEIITIISTIYKVCDGDYTSVSHKQLDSLGITDTLKKTILINRLIPREAKIIYACYGKSDHAIVRPMNNINDIPGNIMAALRLYDKNAKSDFLVSTISIKKINKIEEIIWGLLHHYEKEFSKEKITNKITLDKIDELYNEPILETRFLSGLKASKKIINSFREK
;
A
#
# COMPACT_ATOMS: atom_id res chain seq x y z
N MET A 1 27.62 4.32 28.26
CA MET A 1 26.58 3.26 28.31
C MET A 1 26.31 2.82 26.88
N SER A 2 26.60 1.57 26.52
CA SER A 2 26.26 1.03 25.18
C SER A 2 24.77 0.68 25.13
N SER A 3 23.93 1.67 24.82
CA SER A 3 22.48 1.48 24.62
C SER A 3 22.16 0.37 23.60
N ASP A 4 23.10 0.10 22.69
CA ASP A 4 22.99 -0.88 21.62
C ASP A 4 22.95 -2.34 22.12
N VAL A 5 23.78 -2.71 23.11
CA VAL A 5 23.83 -4.08 23.65
C VAL A 5 22.54 -4.43 24.40
N VAL A 6 21.99 -3.48 25.16
CA VAL A 6 20.72 -3.65 25.88
C VAL A 6 19.57 -3.83 24.89
N SER A 7 19.52 -2.98 23.85
CA SER A 7 18.51 -3.06 22.78
C SER A 7 18.57 -4.40 22.05
N ARG A 8 19.78 -4.86 21.72
CA ARG A 8 20.02 -6.13 21.04
C ARG A 8 19.58 -7.33 21.88
N LEU A 9 19.95 -7.40 23.16
CA LEU A 9 19.53 -8.47 24.06
C LEU A 9 18.02 -8.47 24.30
N THR A 10 17.43 -7.29 24.49
CA THR A 10 15.96 -7.14 24.62
C THR A 10 15.27 -7.72 23.39
N SER A 11 15.74 -7.37 22.20
CA SER A 11 15.18 -7.86 20.93
C SER A 11 15.32 -9.38 20.76
N ILE A 12 16.44 -9.96 21.18
CA ILE A 12 16.66 -11.42 21.17
C ILE A 12 15.64 -12.13 22.07
N PHE A 13 15.47 -11.69 23.31
CA PHE A 13 14.54 -12.33 24.24
C PHE A 13 13.07 -12.13 23.83
N GLU A 14 12.68 -10.96 23.32
CA GLU A 14 11.35 -10.76 22.73
C GLU A 14 11.08 -11.74 21.59
N THR A 15 12.07 -11.95 20.72
CA THR A 15 11.95 -12.90 19.60
C THR A 15 11.80 -14.32 20.11
N GLY A 16 12.57 -14.72 21.13
CA GLY A 16 12.48 -16.04 21.75
C GLY A 16 11.13 -16.28 22.44
N ILE A 17 10.60 -15.26 23.14
CA ILE A 17 9.25 -15.29 23.73
C ILE A 17 8.19 -15.45 22.65
N PHE A 18 8.25 -14.65 21.58
CA PHE A 18 7.32 -14.74 20.46
C PHE A 18 7.35 -16.12 19.81
N TYR A 19 8.56 -16.62 19.50
CA TYR A 19 8.78 -17.92 18.88
C TYR A 19 8.12 -19.04 19.68
N ASN A 20 8.40 -19.11 20.98
CA ASN A 20 7.85 -20.14 21.86
C ASN A 20 6.35 -19.97 22.12
N THR A 21 5.85 -18.73 22.19
CA THR A 21 4.42 -18.48 22.36
C THR A 21 3.63 -18.94 21.14
N ALA A 22 4.16 -18.73 19.93
CA ALA A 22 3.53 -19.20 18.69
C ALA A 22 3.56 -20.74 18.57
N ILE A 23 4.66 -21.38 18.96
CA ILE A 23 4.77 -22.85 19.05
C ILE A 23 3.76 -23.40 20.07
N ASP A 24 3.65 -22.78 21.25
CA ASP A 24 2.69 -23.18 22.28
C ASP A 24 1.24 -23.05 21.81
N LEU A 25 0.95 -21.98 21.06
CA LEU A 25 -0.37 -21.67 20.51
C LEU A 25 -0.79 -22.63 19.38
N TYR A 26 0.13 -22.99 18.49
CA TYR A 26 -0.12 -23.88 17.35
C TYR A 26 0.50 -25.28 17.54
N TYR A 27 0.50 -25.77 18.78
CA TYR A 27 1.16 -27.01 19.17
C TYR A 27 0.76 -28.23 18.30
N ASP A 28 -0.52 -28.38 17.99
CA ASP A 28 -1.01 -29.49 17.15
C ASP A 28 -0.44 -29.42 15.72
N GLN A 29 -0.18 -28.22 15.20
CA GLN A 29 0.46 -28.05 13.89
C GLN A 29 1.96 -28.42 13.96
N ILE A 30 2.60 -28.19 15.10
CA ILE A 30 4.00 -28.59 15.33
C ILE A 30 4.13 -30.10 15.41
N GLN A 31 3.14 -30.81 15.98
CA GLN A 31 3.12 -32.27 15.95
C GLN A 31 3.07 -32.82 14.51
N LEU A 32 2.28 -32.20 13.62
CA LEU A 32 2.27 -32.57 12.19
C LEU A 32 3.63 -32.34 11.52
N VAL A 33 4.34 -31.28 11.89
CA VAL A 33 5.70 -31.03 11.40
C VAL A 33 6.67 -32.11 11.90
N ASP A 34 6.53 -32.58 13.14
CA ASP A 34 7.35 -33.65 13.70
C ASP A 34 7.09 -35.00 13.03
N GLU A 35 5.83 -35.29 12.73
CA GLU A 35 5.44 -36.46 11.94
C GLU A 35 6.05 -36.39 10.54
N LEU A 36 5.97 -35.24 9.88
CA LEU A 36 6.57 -35.01 8.57
C LEU A 36 8.09 -35.19 8.62
N GLU A 37 8.77 -34.59 9.59
CA GLU A 37 10.21 -34.74 9.81
C GLU A 37 10.58 -36.23 10.01
N GLY A 38 9.82 -36.94 10.84
CA GLY A 38 9.99 -38.38 11.07
C GLY A 38 9.80 -39.22 9.79
N ILE A 39 8.83 -38.87 8.94
CA ILE A 39 8.62 -39.56 7.65
C ILE A 39 9.78 -39.29 6.70
N VAL A 40 10.29 -38.06 6.64
CA VAL A 40 11.43 -37.69 5.78
C VAL A 40 12.70 -38.42 6.22
N LEU A 41 12.92 -38.58 7.53
CA LEU A 41 14.07 -39.34 8.06
C LEU A 41 14.09 -40.82 7.65
N ASN A 42 12.97 -41.37 7.18
CA ASN A 42 12.92 -42.73 6.63
C ASN A 42 13.39 -42.82 5.16
N CYS A 43 13.68 -41.70 4.50
CA CYS A 43 14.26 -41.69 3.15
C CYS A 43 15.79 -41.90 3.20
N PRO A 44 16.45 -42.31 2.10
CA PRO A 44 17.91 -42.32 2.02
C PRO A 44 18.53 -40.94 2.24
N SER A 45 19.65 -40.85 2.96
CA SER A 45 20.31 -39.59 3.36
C SER A 45 20.57 -38.62 2.20
N GLU A 46 21.01 -39.15 1.05
CA GLU A 46 21.29 -38.39 -0.18
C GLU A 46 20.05 -37.70 -0.77
N ILE A 47 18.86 -38.20 -0.45
CA ILE A 47 17.57 -37.68 -0.93
C ILE A 47 16.90 -36.84 0.17
N GLN A 48 17.15 -37.13 1.44
CA GLN A 48 16.60 -36.40 2.59
C GLN A 48 16.86 -34.89 2.48
N GLU A 49 18.11 -34.47 2.22
CA GLU A 49 18.44 -33.05 2.11
C GLU A 49 17.71 -32.35 0.96
N ARG A 50 17.54 -33.05 -0.16
CA ARG A 50 16.82 -32.52 -1.33
C ARG A 50 15.32 -32.40 -1.03
N ILE A 51 14.73 -33.39 -0.35
CA ILE A 51 13.34 -33.36 0.08
C ILE A 51 13.13 -32.24 1.10
N LEU A 52 13.96 -32.13 2.14
CA LEU A 52 13.86 -31.07 3.15
C LEU A 52 14.03 -29.68 2.54
N SER A 53 14.98 -29.54 1.60
CA SER A 53 15.17 -28.30 0.85
C SER A 53 13.91 -27.97 0.04
N LEU A 54 13.37 -28.93 -0.71
CA LEU A 54 12.16 -28.70 -1.50
C LEU A 54 10.95 -28.39 -0.63
N ILE A 55 10.72 -29.12 0.46
CA ILE A 55 9.58 -28.87 1.35
C ILE A 55 9.75 -27.51 2.03
N SER A 56 10.98 -27.15 2.41
CA SER A 56 11.29 -25.80 2.88
C SER A 56 10.89 -24.81 1.81
N HIS A 57 11.48 -24.85 0.61
CA HIS A 57 11.14 -23.95 -0.51
C HIS A 57 9.64 -23.92 -0.81
N TYR A 58 8.91 -25.02 -0.71
CA TYR A 58 7.47 -25.07 -0.93
C TYR A 58 6.63 -24.42 0.16
N HIS A 59 7.04 -24.55 1.42
CA HIS A 59 6.44 -23.75 2.49
C HIS A 59 6.76 -22.26 2.35
N LEU A 60 7.83 -21.91 1.60
CA LEU A 60 8.21 -20.53 1.28
C LEU A 60 7.57 -19.98 -0.01
N GLU A 61 7.31 -20.84 -1.00
CA GLU A 61 6.84 -20.49 -2.34
C GLU A 61 5.40 -20.97 -2.54
N LYS A 62 4.43 -20.09 -2.29
CA LYS A 62 2.99 -20.38 -2.44
C LYS A 62 2.44 -19.91 -3.79
N ASN A 63 2.91 -20.50 -4.89
CA ASN A 63 2.26 -20.37 -6.21
C ASN A 63 1.58 -21.71 -6.59
N PRO A 64 0.29 -21.73 -6.99
CA PRO A 64 -0.39 -22.95 -7.46
C PRO A 64 0.34 -23.67 -8.60
N LYS A 65 1.05 -22.94 -9.48
CA LYS A 65 1.87 -23.55 -10.53
C LYS A 65 3.11 -24.25 -9.96
N GLN A 66 3.75 -23.65 -8.96
CA GLN A 66 4.88 -24.25 -8.27
C GLN A 66 4.45 -25.41 -7.36
N GLU A 67 3.21 -25.43 -6.85
CA GLU A 67 2.67 -26.56 -6.09
C GLU A 67 2.65 -27.85 -6.91
N ASN A 68 2.05 -27.80 -8.10
CA ASN A 68 1.99 -28.98 -8.97
C ASN A 68 3.41 -29.42 -9.36
N GLU A 69 4.29 -28.47 -9.65
CA GLU A 69 5.69 -28.76 -9.96
C GLU A 69 6.45 -29.36 -8.77
N PHE A 70 6.19 -28.86 -7.56
CA PHE A 70 6.79 -29.33 -6.32
C PHE A 70 6.32 -30.74 -5.95
N LEU A 71 5.01 -31.02 -5.99
CA LEU A 71 4.49 -32.35 -5.72
C LEU A 71 5.02 -33.35 -6.75
N ARG A 72 5.15 -32.93 -8.01
CA ARG A 72 5.83 -33.73 -9.04
C ARG A 72 7.30 -33.98 -8.70
N LYS A 73 8.05 -32.96 -8.27
CA LYS A 73 9.46 -33.10 -7.85
C LYS A 73 9.60 -34.05 -6.65
N ILE A 74 8.72 -33.97 -5.65
CA ILE A 74 8.70 -34.91 -4.53
C ILE A 74 8.44 -36.33 -5.06
N ASN A 75 7.41 -36.53 -5.88
CA ASN A 75 7.09 -37.84 -6.46
C ASN A 75 8.24 -38.45 -7.29
N ILE A 76 9.05 -37.60 -7.94
CA ILE A 76 10.25 -38.05 -8.68
C ILE A 76 11.36 -38.47 -7.72
N LEU A 77 11.56 -37.72 -6.64
CA LEU A 77 12.62 -37.97 -5.66
C LEU A 77 12.28 -39.09 -4.68
N THR A 78 11.00 -39.35 -4.45
CA THR A 78 10.53 -40.38 -3.53
C THR A 78 9.30 -41.10 -4.06
N SER A 79 9.27 -42.42 -3.90
CA SER A 79 8.09 -43.26 -4.14
C SER A 79 7.21 -43.41 -2.90
N ASN A 80 7.43 -42.63 -1.84
CA ASN A 80 6.72 -42.76 -0.58
C ASN A 80 5.39 -41.96 -0.58
N PRO A 81 4.22 -42.62 -0.73
CA PRO A 81 2.93 -41.92 -0.76
C PRO A 81 2.57 -41.26 0.57
N ARG A 82 3.12 -41.76 1.70
CA ARG A 82 2.90 -41.16 3.03
C ARG A 82 3.57 -39.80 3.14
N LEU A 83 4.75 -39.63 2.53
CA LEU A 83 5.45 -38.35 2.51
C LEU A 83 4.64 -37.31 1.73
N VAL A 84 4.16 -37.67 0.53
CA VAL A 84 3.32 -36.78 -0.30
C VAL A 84 2.05 -36.39 0.43
N SER A 85 1.37 -37.35 1.06
CA SER A 85 0.17 -37.11 1.87
C SER A 85 0.47 -36.22 3.08
N ALA A 86 1.55 -36.47 3.81
CA ALA A 86 1.96 -35.67 4.96
C ALA A 86 2.29 -34.23 4.57
N VAL A 87 2.98 -34.01 3.46
CA VAL A 87 3.30 -32.68 2.93
C VAL A 87 2.01 -31.91 2.56
N ASN A 88 1.07 -32.56 1.87
CA ASN A 88 -0.22 -31.95 1.52
C ASN A 88 -1.04 -31.59 2.77
N ASN A 89 -1.14 -32.50 3.73
CA ASN A 89 -1.85 -32.27 4.99
C ASN A 89 -1.22 -31.15 5.81
N THR A 90 0.11 -31.15 5.93
CA THR A 90 0.88 -30.15 6.68
C THR A 90 0.70 -28.77 6.06
N LYS A 91 0.77 -28.67 4.72
CA LYS A 91 0.45 -27.42 4.02
C LYS A 91 -0.95 -26.90 4.36
N LEU A 92 -1.98 -27.76 4.31
CA LEU A 92 -3.39 -27.37 4.52
C LEU A 92 -3.75 -27.02 5.96
N LYS A 93 -2.92 -27.40 6.93
CA LYS A 93 -3.19 -27.15 8.36
C LYS A 93 -2.29 -26.10 9.00
N LEU A 94 -1.12 -25.78 8.43
CA LEU A 94 -0.15 -24.85 9.03
C LEU A 94 -0.54 -23.36 8.88
N ASN A 95 -0.88 -22.70 9.98
CA ASN A 95 -0.93 -21.23 10.04
C ASN A 95 0.48 -20.63 10.13
N LEU A 96 1.42 -21.35 10.77
CA LEU A 96 2.83 -21.00 10.81
C LEU A 96 3.48 -21.26 9.45
N THR A 97 3.64 -20.22 8.63
CA THR A 97 4.32 -20.27 7.33
C THR A 97 5.84 -20.13 7.48
N TRP A 98 6.41 -20.61 8.60
CA TRP A 98 7.84 -20.51 8.84
C TRP A 98 8.58 -21.62 8.08
N GLU A 99 9.85 -21.39 7.79
CA GLU A 99 10.69 -22.44 7.22
C GLU A 99 10.77 -23.66 8.14
N LEU A 100 10.78 -24.86 7.56
CA LEU A 100 11.09 -26.08 8.31
C LEU A 100 12.47 -26.04 8.96
N SER A 101 13.41 -25.28 8.38
CA SER A 101 14.74 -25.05 8.99
C SER A 101 14.64 -24.49 10.41
N ILE A 102 13.58 -23.75 10.73
CA ILE A 102 13.34 -23.08 12.01
C ILE A 102 12.25 -23.80 12.81
N LEU A 103 11.33 -24.49 12.14
CA LEU A 103 10.32 -25.31 12.80
C LEU A 103 10.84 -26.68 13.20
N ASN A 104 11.93 -27.21 12.66
CA ASN A 104 12.38 -28.58 12.98
C ASN A 104 12.72 -28.76 14.46
N LYS A 105 12.68 -30.02 14.90
CA LYS A 105 12.90 -30.39 16.29
C LYS A 105 14.26 -29.95 16.82
N LYS A 106 15.32 -30.13 16.02
CA LYS A 106 16.70 -29.78 16.41
C LYS A 106 16.86 -28.29 16.77
N ILE A 107 16.23 -27.39 16.03
CA ILE A 107 16.28 -25.95 16.33
C ILE A 107 15.34 -25.61 17.48
N ARG A 108 14.12 -26.15 17.52
CA ARG A 108 13.20 -25.94 18.65
C ARG A 108 13.81 -26.37 19.98
N ASP A 109 14.53 -27.49 20.00
CA ASP A 109 15.22 -28.00 21.20
C ASP A 109 16.30 -27.04 21.72
N LYS A 110 17.00 -26.33 20.84
CA LYS A 110 17.97 -25.30 21.22
C LYS A 110 17.33 -24.00 21.72
N LEU A 111 16.08 -23.74 21.34
CA LEU A 111 15.35 -22.51 21.64
C LEU A 111 14.21 -22.73 22.62
N GLN A 112 14.19 -23.87 23.34
CA GLN A 112 13.13 -24.17 24.29
C GLN A 112 13.06 -23.11 25.40
N PRO A 113 11.86 -22.91 25.99
CA PRO A 113 11.66 -21.93 27.07
C PRO A 113 12.67 -22.06 28.22
N GLU A 114 13.01 -23.27 28.63
CA GLU A 114 14.00 -23.49 29.70
C GLU A 114 15.39 -23.00 29.31
N THR A 115 15.87 -23.32 28.10
CA THR A 115 17.17 -22.84 27.59
C THR A 115 17.22 -21.32 27.53
N LEU A 116 16.15 -20.67 27.07
CA LEU A 116 16.06 -19.21 27.04
C LEU A 116 16.01 -18.60 28.44
N LEU A 117 15.35 -19.27 29.38
CA LEU A 117 15.28 -18.85 30.79
C LEU A 117 16.66 -18.96 31.45
N ASP A 118 17.41 -20.04 31.19
CA ASP A 118 18.77 -20.23 31.68
C ASP A 118 19.70 -19.09 31.17
N GLU A 119 19.65 -18.79 29.87
CA GLU A 119 20.45 -17.70 29.29
C GLU A 119 20.00 -16.33 29.82
N TYR A 120 18.72 -16.13 30.07
CA TYR A 120 18.21 -14.91 30.71
C TYR A 120 18.84 -14.68 32.09
N PHE A 121 18.90 -15.71 32.93
CA PHE A 121 19.55 -15.61 34.24
C PHE A 121 21.07 -15.52 34.15
N ASN A 122 21.68 -16.12 33.13
CA ASN A 122 23.09 -15.92 32.85
C ASN A 122 23.38 -14.43 32.56
N VAL A 123 22.60 -13.78 31.70
CA VAL A 123 22.69 -12.33 31.46
C VAL A 123 22.43 -11.54 32.74
N TYR A 124 21.40 -11.90 33.51
CA TYR A 124 21.10 -11.24 34.78
C TYR A 124 22.32 -11.24 35.72
N ASN A 125 23.00 -12.38 35.82
CA ASN A 125 24.18 -12.54 36.66
C ASN A 125 25.41 -11.77 36.13
N ILE A 126 25.69 -11.85 34.83
CA ILE A 126 26.81 -11.13 34.19
C ILE A 126 26.65 -9.61 34.36
N THR A 127 25.39 -9.13 34.38
CA THR A 127 25.07 -7.70 34.40
C THR A 127 24.79 -7.11 35.79
N ASP A 128 25.00 -7.90 36.85
CA ASP A 128 24.61 -7.56 38.24
C ASP A 128 23.15 -7.06 38.34
N GLY A 129 22.23 -7.84 37.78
CA GLY A 129 20.80 -7.51 37.75
C GLY A 129 20.44 -6.40 36.76
N PHE A 130 21.04 -6.45 35.57
CA PHE A 130 20.87 -5.49 34.47
C PHE A 130 21.30 -4.06 34.82
N LYS A 131 22.32 -3.91 35.68
CA LYS A 131 22.91 -2.59 36.01
C LYS A 131 24.04 -2.23 35.06
N VAL A 132 24.87 -3.20 34.67
CA VAL A 132 26.07 -2.98 33.85
C VAL A 132 26.04 -3.91 32.66
N PHE A 133 26.16 -3.38 31.45
CA PHE A 133 26.17 -4.16 30.21
C PHE A 133 27.55 -4.07 29.57
N ASP A 134 28.36 -5.11 29.77
CA ASP A 134 29.66 -5.26 29.13
C ASP A 134 29.54 -6.18 27.90
N GLU A 135 29.85 -5.64 26.71
CA GLU A 135 29.66 -6.35 25.45
C GLU A 135 30.55 -7.59 25.34
N LYS A 136 31.79 -7.54 25.84
CA LYS A 136 32.73 -8.67 25.76
C LYS A 136 32.21 -9.86 26.55
N ASN A 137 31.73 -9.62 27.76
CA ASN A 137 31.16 -10.67 28.62
C ASN A 137 29.80 -11.19 28.13
N LEU A 138 29.04 -10.36 27.40
CA LEU A 138 27.73 -10.73 26.84
C LEU A 138 27.81 -11.36 25.44
N ALA A 139 28.94 -11.20 24.73
CA ALA A 139 29.15 -11.75 23.40
C ALA A 139 28.88 -13.26 23.30
N PRO A 140 29.28 -14.12 24.25
CA PRO A 140 28.97 -15.55 24.19
C PRO A 140 27.47 -15.85 24.17
N VAL A 141 26.68 -15.13 24.99
CA VAL A 141 25.22 -15.29 25.03
C VAL A 141 24.60 -14.84 23.71
N ILE A 142 25.04 -13.69 23.20
CA ILE A 142 24.57 -13.14 21.92
C ILE A 142 24.87 -14.10 20.76
N ILE A 143 26.06 -14.70 20.73
CA ILE A 143 26.46 -15.68 19.70
C ILE A 143 25.56 -16.92 19.78
N ARG A 144 25.32 -17.46 20.97
CA ARG A 144 24.45 -18.63 21.16
C ARG A 144 23.01 -18.38 20.71
N LEU A 145 22.49 -17.17 20.94
CA LEU A 145 21.12 -16.78 20.59
C LEU A 145 21.00 -16.04 19.25
N SER A 146 22.09 -15.98 18.46
CA SER A 146 22.16 -15.21 17.21
C SER A 146 21.10 -15.59 16.17
N ILE A 147 20.61 -16.84 16.20
CA ILE A 147 19.51 -17.28 15.34
C ILE A 147 18.26 -16.42 15.55
N LEU A 148 17.88 -16.08 16.79
CA LEU A 148 16.71 -15.27 17.09
C LEU A 148 16.84 -13.84 16.53
N GLU A 149 18.05 -13.28 16.59
CA GLU A 149 18.36 -11.99 15.99
C GLU A 149 18.22 -12.02 14.46
N LEU A 150 18.71 -13.10 13.83
CA LEU A 150 18.61 -13.28 12.38
C LEU A 150 17.15 -13.42 11.92
N LEU A 151 16.33 -14.17 12.66
CA LEU A 151 14.90 -14.33 12.36
C LEU A 151 14.17 -12.99 12.34
N ARG A 152 14.47 -12.15 13.33
CA ARG A 152 13.87 -10.82 13.47
C ARG A 152 14.31 -9.88 12.35
N LYS A 153 15.62 -9.78 12.11
CA LYS A 153 16.19 -8.90 11.08
C LYS A 153 15.76 -9.25 9.66
N LYS A 154 15.53 -10.54 9.38
CA LYS A 154 15.08 -11.02 8.06
C LYS A 154 13.57 -11.10 7.91
N ASN A 155 12.81 -10.67 8.93
CA ASN A 155 11.35 -10.79 8.99
C ASN A 155 10.84 -12.21 8.69
N THR A 156 11.59 -13.24 9.11
CA THR A 156 11.34 -14.64 8.71
C THR A 156 9.98 -15.16 9.17
N PHE A 157 9.40 -14.57 10.21
CA PHE A 157 8.10 -14.93 10.75
C PHE A 157 6.91 -14.57 9.83
N PHE A 158 7.05 -13.54 8.99
CA PHE A 158 5.97 -13.01 8.14
C PHE A 158 6.32 -12.97 6.66
N LYS A 159 7.61 -13.05 6.31
CA LYS A 159 8.10 -12.98 4.92
C LYS A 159 7.36 -13.91 3.96
N TYR A 160 6.97 -15.09 4.41
CA TYR A 160 6.34 -16.12 3.58
C TYR A 160 4.81 -16.14 3.64
N ARG A 161 4.20 -15.12 4.25
CA ARG A 161 2.74 -14.96 4.24
C ARG A 161 2.22 -14.50 2.88
N VAL A 162 3.05 -13.82 2.10
CA VAL A 162 2.76 -13.34 0.74
C VAL A 162 4.00 -13.42 -0.13
N ASP A 163 3.79 -13.61 -1.43
CA ASP A 163 4.85 -13.48 -2.44
C ASP A 163 4.60 -12.25 -3.32
N LEU A 164 5.69 -11.62 -3.76
CA LEU A 164 5.71 -10.33 -4.43
C LEU A 164 6.45 -10.47 -5.77
N TYR A 165 5.72 -10.35 -6.87
CA TYR A 165 6.30 -10.28 -8.21
C TYR A 165 5.97 -8.93 -8.87
N ARG A 166 6.95 -8.32 -9.54
CA ARG A 166 6.75 -7.08 -10.30
C ARG A 166 6.83 -7.37 -11.79
N ASN A 167 5.80 -6.98 -12.53
CA ASN A 167 5.82 -6.93 -13.98
C ASN A 167 6.74 -5.77 -14.43
N SER A 168 7.77 -6.08 -15.22
CA SER A 168 8.79 -5.13 -15.64
C SER A 168 8.30 -4.09 -16.64
N GLU A 169 7.30 -4.42 -17.47
CA GLU A 169 6.79 -3.56 -18.54
C GLU A 169 5.82 -2.50 -17.99
N THR A 170 4.89 -2.92 -17.14
CA THR A 170 3.82 -2.06 -16.60
C THR A 170 4.13 -1.52 -15.20
N GLY A 171 5.16 -2.04 -14.55
CA GLY A 171 5.46 -1.76 -13.15
C GLY A 171 4.46 -2.38 -12.15
N THR A 172 3.47 -3.13 -12.63
CA THR A 172 2.42 -3.73 -11.79
C THR A 172 3.02 -4.70 -10.78
N ILE A 173 2.58 -4.58 -9.52
CA ILE A 173 3.02 -5.42 -8.41
C ILE A 173 1.93 -6.46 -8.13
N HIS A 174 2.28 -7.73 -8.19
CA HIS A 174 1.43 -8.87 -7.92
C HIS A 174 1.78 -9.45 -6.56
N ILE A 175 0.78 -9.53 -5.68
CA ILE A 175 0.88 -10.04 -4.32
C ILE A 175 0.07 -11.33 -4.25
N LEU A 176 0.76 -12.46 -4.28
CA LEU A 176 0.16 -13.79 -4.18
C LEU A 176 -0.01 -14.16 -2.71
N TYR A 177 -1.19 -14.68 -2.36
CA TYR A 177 -1.49 -15.09 -0.98
C TYR A 177 -2.52 -16.22 -0.96
N ASP A 178 -2.57 -16.93 0.16
CA ASP A 178 -3.53 -18.00 0.42
C ASP A 178 -4.84 -17.39 0.98
N GLU A 179 -5.87 -17.35 0.16
CA GLU A 179 -7.11 -16.65 0.47
C GLU A 179 -7.97 -17.29 1.58
N LEU A 180 -7.64 -18.54 1.96
CA LEU A 180 -8.25 -19.24 3.10
C LEU A 180 -7.63 -18.79 4.44
N ARG A 181 -6.47 -18.14 4.40
CA ARG A 181 -5.69 -17.77 5.61
C ARG A 181 -5.36 -16.30 5.73
N THR A 182 -5.41 -15.59 4.62
CA THR A 182 -5.01 -14.19 4.52
C THR A 182 -6.08 -13.45 3.72
N SER A 183 -6.61 -12.36 4.28
CA SER A 183 -7.50 -11.46 3.54
C SER A 183 -6.69 -10.60 2.57
N PHE A 184 -7.35 -9.98 1.59
CA PHE A 184 -6.72 -9.02 0.67
C PHE A 184 -6.02 -7.88 1.43
N ARG A 185 -6.62 -7.39 2.51
CA ARG A 185 -6.01 -6.33 3.33
C ARG A 185 -4.76 -6.84 4.05
N GLN A 186 -4.86 -7.99 4.70
CA GLN A 186 -3.75 -8.62 5.39
C GLN A 186 -2.59 -8.89 4.41
N SER A 187 -2.88 -9.29 3.16
CA SER A 187 -1.83 -9.51 2.16
C SER A 187 -1.09 -8.22 1.81
N LEU A 188 -1.78 -7.09 1.70
CA LEU A 188 -1.15 -5.79 1.50
C LEU A 188 -0.28 -5.37 2.69
N VAL A 189 -0.73 -5.62 3.93
CA VAL A 189 0.06 -5.35 5.14
C VAL A 189 1.35 -6.17 5.15
N PHE A 190 1.27 -7.48 4.93
CA PHE A 190 2.47 -8.33 4.88
C PHE A 190 3.40 -7.94 3.74
N ALA A 191 2.84 -7.62 2.56
CA ALA A 191 3.64 -7.20 1.41
C ALA A 191 4.38 -5.88 1.68
N TYR A 192 3.72 -4.94 2.36
CA TYR A 192 4.35 -3.70 2.78
C TYR A 192 5.47 -3.95 3.79
N ASP A 193 5.20 -4.72 4.85
CA ASP A 193 6.19 -5.00 5.88
C ASP A 193 7.41 -5.76 5.30
N ASN A 194 7.20 -6.65 4.33
CA ASN A 194 8.25 -7.37 3.60
C ASN A 194 9.11 -6.44 2.71
N SER A 195 8.47 -5.57 1.94
CA SER A 195 9.16 -4.71 0.96
C SER A 195 9.83 -3.49 1.60
N ALA A 196 9.27 -2.97 2.69
CA ALA A 196 9.83 -1.84 3.44
C ALA A 196 11.03 -2.23 4.32
N GLY A 197 11.35 -3.53 4.44
CA GLY A 197 12.44 -4.01 5.29
C GLY A 197 12.21 -3.74 6.77
N LYS A 198 10.95 -3.77 7.23
CA LYS A 198 10.63 -3.56 8.64
C LYS A 198 11.17 -4.71 9.50
N ASP A 199 11.49 -4.39 10.76
CA ASP A 199 11.83 -5.41 11.73
C ASP A 199 10.59 -6.30 11.94
N GLY A 200 10.79 -7.61 11.82
CA GLY A 200 9.71 -8.59 11.77
C GLY A 200 8.85 -8.68 13.02
N LEU A 201 9.24 -8.02 14.12
CA LEU A 201 8.46 -7.95 15.35
C LEU A 201 8.23 -6.50 15.83
N ASP A 202 8.34 -5.51 14.93
CA ASP A 202 8.09 -4.10 15.30
C ASP A 202 6.69 -3.87 15.88
N PHE A 203 5.68 -4.63 15.44
CA PHE A 203 4.32 -4.55 16.00
C PHE A 203 4.25 -4.98 17.48
N LEU A 204 5.24 -5.71 17.98
CA LEU A 204 5.33 -6.02 19.40
C LEU A 204 5.76 -4.80 20.21
N LYS A 205 6.44 -3.80 19.62
CA LYS A 205 6.83 -2.58 20.34
C LYS A 205 5.61 -1.83 20.86
N GLU A 206 4.53 -1.74 20.09
CA GLU A 206 3.31 -1.05 20.53
C GLU A 206 2.56 -1.83 21.63
N ALA A 207 2.58 -3.17 21.59
CA ALA A 207 1.84 -4.02 22.52
C ALA A 207 2.62 -4.45 23.77
N ILE A 208 3.95 -4.53 23.67
CA ILE A 208 4.89 -4.98 24.72
C ILE A 208 5.69 -3.82 25.31
N SER A 209 5.61 -2.58 24.77
CA SER A 209 6.40 -1.39 25.20
C SER A 209 6.54 -1.18 26.72
N SER A 210 5.63 -1.72 27.54
CA SER A 210 5.76 -1.71 29.01
C SER A 210 6.79 -2.69 29.59
N ASN A 211 7.37 -3.59 28.80
CA ASN A 211 8.28 -4.64 29.27
C ASN A 211 9.72 -4.31 28.88
N ASN A 212 10.49 -3.85 29.87
CA ASN A 212 11.94 -3.87 29.78
C ASN A 212 12.46 -5.30 29.96
N LEU A 213 13.75 -5.52 29.68
CA LEU A 213 14.42 -6.81 29.85
C LEU A 213 14.15 -7.47 31.22
N LYS A 214 13.94 -6.69 32.30
CA LYS A 214 13.59 -7.21 33.63
C LYS A 214 12.26 -7.98 33.66
N ASN A 215 11.31 -7.62 32.82
CA ASN A 215 9.98 -8.23 32.79
C ASN A 215 9.92 -9.52 31.95
N HIS A 216 10.93 -9.80 31.11
CA HIS A 216 10.97 -11.01 30.28
C HIS A 216 11.13 -12.30 31.09
N GLY A 217 11.83 -12.25 32.23
CA GLY A 217 12.06 -13.43 33.07
C GLY A 217 10.75 -14.06 33.54
N GLY A 218 9.75 -13.25 33.94
CA GLY A 218 8.45 -13.78 34.36
C GLY A 218 7.65 -14.44 33.24
N ILE A 219 7.77 -13.93 32.02
CA ILE A 219 7.13 -14.52 30.82
C ILE A 219 7.83 -15.83 30.44
N LEU A 220 9.16 -15.86 30.45
CA LEU A 220 9.96 -17.06 30.18
C LEU A 220 9.71 -18.15 31.23
N MET A 221 9.60 -17.80 32.53
CA MET A 221 9.20 -18.74 33.58
C MET A 221 7.80 -19.30 33.33
N ALA A 222 6.83 -18.47 32.92
CA ALA A 222 5.49 -18.95 32.59
C ALA A 222 5.48 -19.89 31.37
N LEU A 223 6.29 -19.61 30.33
CA LEU A 223 6.47 -20.50 29.18
C LEU A 223 7.10 -21.84 29.58
N SER A 224 8.18 -21.81 30.36
CA SER A 224 8.86 -23.01 30.86
C SER A 224 7.93 -23.84 31.76
N PHE A 225 7.20 -23.22 32.67
CA PHE A 225 6.18 -23.90 33.48
C PHE A 225 5.09 -24.55 32.62
N ASN A 226 4.55 -23.84 31.62
CA ASN A 226 3.52 -24.40 30.74
C ASN A 226 4.04 -25.62 29.96
N GLN A 227 5.30 -25.59 29.52
CA GLN A 227 5.93 -26.71 28.83
C GLN A 227 6.11 -27.93 29.75
N GLU A 228 6.64 -27.71 30.96
CA GLU A 228 6.86 -28.76 31.97
C GLU A 228 5.54 -29.40 32.43
N LYS A 229 4.52 -28.56 32.65
CA LYS A 229 3.18 -29.03 33.00
C LYS A 229 2.61 -29.96 31.93
N ARG A 230 2.85 -29.68 30.64
CA ARG A 230 2.40 -30.53 29.53
C ARG A 230 3.18 -31.85 29.44
N LYS A 231 4.50 -31.83 29.66
CA LYS A 231 5.36 -33.03 29.56
C LYS A 231 5.22 -33.98 30.76
N HIS A 232 5.16 -33.43 31.97
CA HIS A 232 5.36 -34.19 33.21
C HIS A 232 4.23 -34.03 34.23
N THR A 233 3.18 -33.26 33.92
CA THR A 233 2.05 -33.00 34.85
C THR A 233 2.52 -32.50 36.23
N ILE A 234 3.48 -31.57 36.24
CA ILE A 234 4.05 -31.00 37.48
C ILE A 234 3.15 -29.92 38.11
N SER A 235 3.12 -29.84 39.44
CA SER A 235 2.47 -28.72 40.16
C SER A 235 3.31 -27.44 40.07
N LYS A 236 2.69 -26.27 40.34
CA LYS A 236 3.43 -25.00 40.36
C LYS A 236 4.50 -24.99 41.45
N GLU A 237 4.16 -25.53 42.61
CA GLU A 237 5.02 -25.64 43.78
C GLU A 237 6.28 -26.46 43.46
N ALA A 238 6.10 -27.65 42.89
CA ALA A 238 7.21 -28.53 42.51
C ALA A 238 8.07 -27.91 41.39
N TYR A 239 7.45 -27.20 40.43
CA TYR A 239 8.21 -26.45 39.43
C TYR A 239 9.09 -25.35 40.05
N TYR A 240 8.54 -24.57 40.98
CA TYR A 240 9.31 -23.52 41.68
C TYR A 240 10.46 -24.12 42.49
N GLU A 241 10.23 -25.20 43.22
CA GLU A 241 11.28 -25.89 44.00
C GLU A 241 12.44 -26.33 43.09
N ASN A 242 12.12 -27.01 41.98
CA ASN A 242 13.12 -27.43 40.99
C ASN A 242 13.87 -26.23 40.38
N PHE A 243 13.14 -25.17 40.03
CA PHE A 243 13.71 -23.97 39.45
C PHE A 243 14.69 -23.27 40.40
N PHE A 244 14.34 -23.10 41.69
CA PHE A 244 15.21 -22.43 42.66
C PHE A 244 16.39 -23.28 43.11
N GLN A 245 16.29 -24.62 43.07
CA GLN A 245 17.45 -25.50 43.23
C GLN A 245 18.48 -25.30 42.11
N LYS A 246 18.02 -25.14 40.86
CA LYS A 246 18.88 -24.91 39.69
C LYS A 246 19.45 -23.47 39.64
N HIS A 247 18.69 -22.49 40.11
CA HIS A 247 19.06 -21.05 40.06
C HIS A 247 19.14 -20.41 41.45
N LEU A 248 20.01 -20.91 42.32
CA LEU A 248 20.16 -20.48 43.72
C LEU A 248 20.37 -18.96 43.90
N ARG A 249 21.07 -18.29 42.98
CA ARG A 249 21.29 -16.82 43.03
C ARG A 249 20.03 -15.99 42.71
N SER A 250 19.01 -16.61 42.11
CA SER A 250 17.76 -15.95 41.70
C SER A 250 16.75 -15.79 42.83
N ASN A 251 16.96 -16.45 43.98
CA ASN A 251 16.12 -16.31 45.19
C ASN A 251 16.06 -14.86 45.71
N ASN A 252 17.09 -14.05 45.44
CA ASN A 252 17.20 -12.66 45.90
C ASN A 252 16.70 -11.61 44.90
N ALA A 253 16.21 -12.02 43.72
CA ALA A 253 15.91 -11.13 42.60
C ALA A 253 14.39 -10.90 42.37
N GLY A 254 13.54 -11.17 43.37
CA GLY A 254 12.09 -10.97 43.27
C GLY A 254 11.34 -12.03 42.44
N PHE A 255 12.04 -13.06 41.94
CA PHE A 255 11.46 -14.20 41.22
C PHE A 255 10.82 -15.25 42.16
N SER A 256 11.06 -15.15 43.47
CA SER A 256 10.46 -15.98 44.53
C SER A 256 8.98 -15.71 44.78
N ASP A 257 8.43 -14.62 44.25
CA ASP A 257 6.99 -14.35 44.32
C ASP A 257 6.21 -15.29 43.38
N LYS A 258 5.44 -16.22 43.94
CA LYS A 258 4.57 -17.17 43.20
C LYS A 258 3.60 -16.48 42.21
N ARG A 259 3.33 -15.18 42.38
CA ARG A 259 2.51 -14.39 41.45
C ARG A 259 3.21 -14.09 40.12
N ILE A 260 4.52 -14.30 40.01
CA ILE A 260 5.28 -13.99 38.79
C ILE A 260 4.84 -14.86 37.60
N ILE A 261 4.58 -16.16 37.81
CA ILE A 261 4.04 -17.03 36.76
C ILE A 261 2.63 -16.57 36.38
N TYR A 262 1.78 -16.19 37.33
CA TYR A 262 0.43 -15.69 37.02
C TYR A 262 0.47 -14.42 36.15
N ARG A 263 1.33 -13.45 36.51
CA ARG A 263 1.53 -12.23 35.72
C ARG A 263 2.13 -12.54 34.34
N GLY A 264 3.07 -13.47 34.27
CA GLY A 264 3.65 -13.97 33.02
C GLY A 264 2.61 -14.64 32.13
N SER A 265 1.76 -15.51 32.68
CA SER A 265 0.67 -16.17 31.93
C SER A 265 -0.31 -15.17 31.34
N LYS A 266 -0.73 -14.15 32.10
CA LYS A 266 -1.60 -13.10 31.56
C LYS A 266 -0.98 -12.40 30.35
N LYS A 267 0.33 -12.12 30.40
CA LYS A 267 1.07 -11.54 29.27
C LYS A 267 1.20 -12.49 28.08
N LEU A 268 1.32 -13.79 28.33
CA LEU A 268 1.28 -14.80 27.26
C LEU A 268 -0.09 -14.85 26.57
N ASP A 269 -1.18 -14.68 27.31
CA ASP A 269 -2.53 -14.63 26.72
C ASP A 269 -2.71 -13.39 25.84
N ASP A 270 -2.25 -12.23 26.30
CA ASP A 270 -2.21 -11.00 25.48
C ASP A 270 -1.39 -11.22 24.18
N LEU A 271 -0.21 -11.85 24.30
CA LEU A 271 0.64 -12.20 23.15
C LEU A 271 -0.04 -13.17 22.19
N LYS A 272 -0.75 -14.18 22.69
CA LYS A 272 -1.50 -15.14 21.86
C LYS A 272 -2.55 -14.42 21.01
N ILE A 273 -3.28 -13.45 21.57
CA ILE A 273 -4.26 -12.65 20.81
C ILE A 273 -3.57 -11.91 19.66
N ILE A 274 -2.43 -11.28 19.94
CA ILE A 274 -1.66 -10.54 18.91
C ILE A 274 -1.15 -11.48 17.81
N ILE A 275 -0.61 -12.64 18.19
CA ILE A 275 -0.14 -13.66 17.25
C ILE A 275 -1.32 -14.15 16.38
N LYS A 276 -2.50 -14.42 16.96
CA LYS A 276 -3.70 -14.81 16.19
C LYS A 276 -4.09 -13.75 15.18
N ASN A 277 -4.16 -12.48 15.57
CA ASN A 277 -4.50 -11.38 14.66
C ASN A 277 -3.56 -11.26 13.44
N LYS A 278 -2.32 -11.77 13.56
CA LYS A 278 -1.33 -11.79 12.48
C LYS A 278 -1.33 -13.08 11.66
N TYR A 279 -1.65 -14.25 12.22
CA TYR A 279 -1.57 -15.53 11.51
C TYR A 279 -2.92 -16.07 11.03
N GLU A 280 -4.01 -15.71 11.71
CA GLU A 280 -5.35 -16.16 11.38
C GLU A 280 -6.03 -15.19 10.41
N LEU A 281 -6.94 -15.73 9.60
CA LEU A 281 -7.73 -14.94 8.67
C LEU A 281 -8.57 -13.93 9.45
N ASN A 282 -8.45 -12.64 9.10
CA ASN A 282 -9.37 -11.65 9.62
C ASN A 282 -10.73 -11.79 8.90
N VAL A 283 -11.71 -12.33 9.62
CA VAL A 283 -13.07 -12.58 9.10
C VAL A 283 -13.75 -11.27 8.70
N GLU A 284 -13.56 -10.18 9.46
CA GLU A 284 -14.13 -8.88 9.14
C GLU A 284 -13.53 -8.31 7.85
N ASP A 285 -12.21 -8.43 7.68
CA ASP A 285 -11.54 -8.04 6.44
C ASP A 285 -12.07 -8.85 5.25
N LYS A 286 -12.26 -10.17 5.40
CA LYS A 286 -12.79 -11.03 4.33
C LYS A 286 -14.26 -10.72 4.02
N LEU A 287 -15.08 -10.40 5.03
CA LEU A 287 -16.46 -9.95 4.83
C LEU A 287 -16.50 -8.60 4.10
N ASN A 288 -15.65 -7.66 4.48
CA ASN A 288 -15.52 -6.37 3.79
C ASN A 288 -15.01 -6.54 2.36
N GLN A 289 -14.00 -7.39 2.15
CA GLN A 289 -13.50 -7.78 0.84
C GLN A 289 -14.62 -8.30 -0.04
N ASN A 290 -15.40 -9.26 0.46
CA ASN A 290 -16.52 -9.83 -0.28
C ASN A 290 -17.54 -8.74 -0.63
N ARG A 291 -17.94 -7.87 0.31
CA ARG A 291 -18.87 -6.76 0.04
C ARG A 291 -18.35 -5.82 -1.06
N VAL A 292 -17.08 -5.42 -0.98
CA VAL A 292 -16.44 -4.49 -1.93
C VAL A 292 -16.26 -5.12 -3.31
N PHE A 293 -15.87 -6.39 -3.39
CA PHE A 293 -15.56 -7.04 -4.67
C PHE A 293 -16.75 -7.70 -5.36
N THR A 294 -17.79 -8.11 -4.62
CA THR A 294 -18.98 -8.75 -5.19
C THR A 294 -20.20 -7.83 -5.36
N ASN A 295 -20.36 -6.76 -4.57
CA ASN A 295 -21.70 -6.19 -4.37
C ASN A 295 -21.85 -4.65 -4.40
N GLU A 296 -20.84 -3.88 -4.82
CA GLU A 296 -21.04 -2.44 -5.06
C GLU A 296 -20.95 -2.13 -6.55
N SER A 297 -22.10 -1.80 -7.16
CA SER A 297 -22.13 -0.86 -8.28
C SER A 297 -21.24 0.31 -7.88
N ASN A 298 -20.28 0.71 -8.72
CA ASN A 298 -19.29 1.76 -8.43
C ASN A 298 -19.88 3.02 -7.74
N ALA A 299 -21.18 3.30 -7.93
CA ALA A 299 -21.97 4.31 -7.23
C ALA A 299 -21.86 4.32 -5.69
N LYS A 300 -21.81 3.17 -4.98
CA LYS A 300 -21.84 3.15 -3.49
C LYS A 300 -20.53 3.56 -2.81
N ILE A 301 -19.42 3.55 -3.54
CA ILE A 301 -18.11 3.96 -3.02
C ILE A 301 -18.01 5.50 -3.00
N ASP A 302 -18.76 6.21 -3.84
CA ASP A 302 -18.79 7.66 -3.91
C ASP A 302 -19.57 8.32 -2.75
N ASP A 303 -20.63 7.67 -2.26
CA ASP A 303 -21.49 8.15 -1.16
C ASP A 303 -20.77 8.31 0.20
N ARG A 304 -19.53 7.81 0.34
CA ARG A 304 -18.80 7.76 1.62
C ARG A 304 -17.76 8.86 1.83
N VAL A 305 -17.43 9.64 0.80
CA VAL A 305 -16.61 10.87 0.90
C VAL A 305 -17.56 12.05 1.04
N SER A 306 -17.35 13.01 1.95
CA SER A 306 -18.26 14.17 2.00
C SER A 306 -18.32 14.90 0.65
N ALA A 307 -19.52 15.31 0.23
CA ALA A 307 -19.73 16.04 -1.02
C ALA A 307 -18.88 17.33 -1.09
N TYR A 308 -18.67 17.98 0.06
CA TYR A 308 -17.76 19.13 0.19
C TYR A 308 -16.32 18.80 -0.24
N VAL A 309 -15.75 17.70 0.25
CA VAL A 309 -14.38 17.28 -0.09
C VAL A 309 -14.28 16.88 -1.57
N THR A 310 -15.30 16.21 -2.12
CA THR A 310 -15.36 15.86 -3.54
C THR A 310 -15.35 17.10 -4.41
N LEU A 311 -16.23 18.07 -4.12
CA LEU A 311 -16.31 19.35 -4.82
C LEU A 311 -14.98 20.10 -4.72
N GLN A 312 -14.45 20.24 -3.52
CA GLN A 312 -13.22 20.98 -3.26
C GLN A 312 -12.01 20.42 -4.01
N SER A 313 -11.85 19.09 -4.01
CA SER A 313 -10.76 18.43 -4.71
C SER A 313 -10.89 18.57 -6.23
N ALA A 314 -12.09 18.39 -6.77
CA ALA A 314 -12.36 18.56 -8.19
C ALA A 314 -12.06 19.99 -8.67
N LEU A 315 -12.54 21.00 -7.94
CA LEU A 315 -12.26 22.41 -8.27
C LEU A 315 -10.76 22.73 -8.18
N SER A 316 -10.05 22.17 -7.21
CA SER A 316 -8.59 22.31 -7.11
C SER A 316 -7.86 21.68 -8.30
N ALA A 317 -8.34 20.53 -8.79
CA ALA A 317 -7.79 19.88 -9.98
C ALA A 317 -7.98 20.74 -11.24
N TYR A 318 -9.17 21.34 -11.42
CA TYR A 318 -9.41 22.28 -12.53
C TYR A 318 -8.51 23.52 -12.47
N VAL A 319 -8.31 24.10 -11.28
CA VAL A 319 -7.36 25.22 -11.09
C VAL A 319 -5.97 24.85 -11.61
N ASN A 320 -5.46 23.67 -11.22
CA ASN A 320 -4.15 23.21 -11.66
C ASN A 320 -4.10 22.98 -13.18
N PHE A 321 -5.16 22.41 -13.75
CA PHE A 321 -5.26 22.17 -15.19
C PHE A 321 -5.17 23.45 -16.02
N TYR A 322 -5.99 24.45 -15.69
CA TYR A 322 -5.97 25.71 -16.42
C TYR A 322 -4.72 26.55 -16.13
N ALA A 323 -4.17 26.45 -14.92
CA ALA A 323 -2.87 27.07 -14.63
C ALA A 323 -1.74 26.44 -15.45
N PHE A 324 -1.73 25.11 -15.61
CA PHE A 324 -0.76 24.40 -16.45
C PHE A 324 -0.89 24.79 -17.93
N ILE A 325 -2.12 24.93 -18.45
CA ILE A 325 -2.36 25.43 -19.81
C ILE A 325 -1.78 26.84 -20.00
N LEU A 326 -2.06 27.75 -19.06
CA LEU A 326 -1.57 29.13 -19.07
C LEU A 326 -0.06 29.26 -18.80
N ALA A 327 0.56 28.25 -18.21
CA ALA A 327 2.00 28.19 -18.04
C ALA A 327 2.69 27.79 -19.35
N ASN A 328 2.07 26.95 -20.17
CA ASN A 328 2.60 26.38 -21.41
C ASN A 328 1.91 26.93 -22.66
N LEU A 329 1.68 28.26 -22.71
CA LEU A 329 0.85 28.91 -23.72
C LEU A 329 1.25 28.57 -25.16
N ASP A 330 2.55 28.65 -25.48
CA ASP A 330 3.02 28.45 -26.85
C ASP A 330 2.74 27.02 -27.33
N PHE A 331 2.96 26.01 -26.46
CA PHE A 331 2.60 24.63 -26.74
C PHE A 331 1.11 24.51 -27.07
N PHE A 332 0.23 25.04 -26.21
CA PHE A 332 -1.22 24.90 -26.39
C PHE A 332 -1.76 25.69 -27.58
N LYS A 333 -1.17 26.86 -27.91
CA LYS A 333 -1.49 27.62 -29.13
C LYS A 333 -1.12 26.82 -30.37
N ASN A 334 0.12 26.31 -30.44
CA ASN A 334 0.58 25.47 -31.54
C ASN A 334 -0.23 24.18 -31.68
N LEU A 335 -0.59 23.53 -30.56
CA LEU A 335 -1.38 22.30 -30.58
C LEU A 335 -2.82 22.57 -31.08
N LYS A 336 -3.42 23.71 -30.70
CA LYS A 336 -4.74 24.11 -31.18
C LYS A 336 -4.74 24.44 -32.67
N GLU A 337 -3.68 25.07 -33.18
CA GLU A 337 -3.49 25.31 -34.61
C GLU A 337 -3.33 24.01 -35.38
N LEU A 338 -2.53 23.07 -34.87
CA LEU A 338 -2.39 21.75 -35.45
C LEU A 338 -3.73 21.00 -35.47
N LYS A 339 -4.49 21.01 -34.37
CA LYS A 339 -5.84 20.42 -34.32
C LYS A 339 -6.72 20.99 -35.41
N LYS A 340 -6.78 22.32 -35.55
CA LYS A 340 -7.63 22.96 -36.56
C LYS A 340 -7.22 22.57 -37.98
N SER A 341 -5.92 22.47 -38.24
CA SER A 341 -5.41 22.03 -39.54
C SER A 341 -5.82 20.61 -39.88
N ILE A 342 -5.67 19.68 -38.93
CA ILE A 342 -6.07 18.27 -39.07
C ILE A 342 -7.60 18.15 -39.15
N GLU A 343 -8.34 18.88 -38.32
CA GLU A 343 -9.81 18.89 -38.32
C GLU A 343 -10.37 19.31 -39.68
N ASN A 344 -9.85 20.38 -40.27
CA ASN A 344 -10.26 20.81 -41.62
C ASN A 344 -10.04 19.72 -42.66
N GLU A 345 -8.95 18.95 -42.54
CA GLU A 345 -8.61 17.88 -43.47
C GLU A 345 -9.54 16.67 -43.37
N PHE A 346 -9.93 16.29 -42.14
CA PHE A 346 -10.82 15.16 -41.91
C PHE A 346 -12.31 15.53 -41.87
N SER A 347 -12.65 16.82 -41.87
CA SER A 347 -14.02 17.33 -41.78
C SER A 347 -14.96 16.83 -42.89
N SER A 348 -14.43 16.54 -44.09
CA SER A 348 -15.19 15.99 -45.21
C SER A 348 -15.39 14.47 -45.15
N HIS A 349 -14.70 13.79 -44.24
CA HIS A 349 -14.66 12.32 -44.14
C HIS A 349 -15.50 11.76 -42.99
N TYR A 350 -15.94 12.62 -42.06
CA TYR A 350 -16.64 12.23 -40.85
C TYR A 350 -17.75 13.22 -40.50
N GLU A 351 -18.84 12.71 -39.95
CA GLU A 351 -19.85 13.54 -39.30
C GLU A 351 -19.25 14.24 -38.06
N PRO A 352 -19.73 15.43 -37.66
CA PRO A 352 -19.12 16.22 -36.57
C PRO A 352 -18.88 15.44 -35.27
N HIS A 353 -19.85 14.62 -34.85
CA HIS A 353 -19.77 13.82 -33.63
C HIS A 353 -18.77 12.64 -33.73
N GLN A 354 -18.52 12.12 -34.94
CA GLN A 354 -17.51 11.09 -35.19
C GLN A 354 -16.11 11.69 -35.27
N LEU A 355 -16.02 12.89 -35.85
CA LEU A 355 -14.77 13.64 -36.00
C LEU A 355 -14.14 13.95 -34.64
N ASP A 356 -14.92 14.37 -33.64
CA ASP A 356 -14.37 14.67 -32.31
C ASP A 356 -13.76 13.44 -31.62
N SER A 357 -14.46 12.30 -31.66
CA SER A 357 -13.94 11.04 -31.12
C SER A 357 -12.72 10.53 -31.90
N TYR A 358 -12.71 10.77 -33.22
CA TYR A 358 -11.60 10.40 -34.09
C TYR A 358 -10.35 11.24 -33.79
N LEU A 359 -10.50 12.56 -33.72
CA LEU A 359 -9.43 13.50 -33.38
C LEU A 359 -8.86 13.23 -31.98
N LEU A 360 -9.71 12.92 -30.99
CA LEU A 360 -9.25 12.51 -29.66
C LEU A 360 -8.29 11.32 -29.74
N SER A 361 -8.70 10.26 -30.43
CA SER A 361 -7.88 9.06 -30.59
C SER A 361 -6.59 9.39 -31.34
N LEU A 362 -6.71 10.09 -32.46
CA LEU A 362 -5.58 10.47 -33.32
C LEU A 362 -4.51 11.24 -32.55
N PHE A 363 -4.88 12.28 -31.80
CA PHE A 363 -3.93 13.07 -31.03
C PHE A 363 -3.32 12.33 -29.84
N ASN A 364 -4.01 11.34 -29.27
CA ASN A 364 -3.43 10.48 -28.23
C ASN A 364 -2.43 9.48 -28.83
N PHE A 365 -2.66 9.00 -30.05
CA PHE A 365 -1.80 8.02 -30.72
C PHE A 365 -0.70 8.63 -31.62
N ILE A 366 -0.71 9.95 -31.86
CA ILE A 366 0.22 10.64 -32.78
C ILE A 366 1.71 10.47 -32.45
N ASN A 367 2.02 10.09 -31.21
CA ASN A 367 3.38 9.86 -30.72
C ASN A 367 3.70 8.38 -30.49
N HIS A 368 2.76 7.46 -30.74
CA HIS A 368 2.99 6.02 -30.61
C HIS A 368 3.65 5.44 -31.87
N PRO A 369 4.62 4.52 -31.74
CA PRO A 369 5.18 3.82 -32.88
C PRO A 369 4.12 2.91 -33.53
N VAL A 370 3.91 3.05 -34.83
CA VAL A 370 2.98 2.21 -35.60
C VAL A 370 3.57 0.79 -35.71
N GLU A 371 2.91 -0.20 -35.09
CA GLU A 371 3.30 -1.61 -35.23
C GLU A 371 2.94 -2.12 -36.63
N LYS A 372 3.94 -2.66 -37.35
CA LYS A 372 3.84 -3.02 -38.77
C LYS A 372 2.88 -4.18 -39.09
N SER A 373 2.35 -4.89 -38.09
CA SER A 373 1.73 -6.21 -38.29
C SER A 373 0.27 -6.17 -38.75
N ASN A 374 -0.46 -5.06 -38.55
CA ASN A 374 -1.82 -4.86 -39.09
C ASN A 374 -2.12 -3.35 -39.24
N LYS A 375 -1.87 -2.76 -40.43
CA LYS A 375 -2.18 -1.34 -40.67
C LYS A 375 -3.70 -1.12 -40.67
N THR A 376 -4.21 -0.47 -39.63
CA THR A 376 -5.57 0.04 -39.58
C THR A 376 -5.69 1.36 -40.36
N LYS A 377 -6.92 1.82 -40.62
CA LYS A 377 -7.16 3.15 -41.22
C LYS A 377 -6.54 4.27 -40.36
N LEU A 378 -6.60 4.14 -39.04
CA LEU A 378 -5.98 5.08 -38.10
C LEU A 378 -4.46 5.13 -38.26
N ASP A 379 -3.81 3.97 -38.45
CA ASP A 379 -2.35 3.92 -38.66
C ASP A 379 -1.94 4.61 -39.96
N ALA A 380 -2.72 4.47 -41.03
CA ALA A 380 -2.47 5.16 -42.29
C ALA A 380 -2.62 6.69 -42.15
N ASP A 381 -3.66 7.13 -41.43
CA ASP A 381 -3.89 8.56 -41.18
C ASP A 381 -2.83 9.15 -40.23
N LEU A 382 -2.37 8.38 -39.24
CA LEU A 382 -1.25 8.75 -38.37
C LEU A 382 0.07 8.88 -39.14
N ASP A 383 0.37 7.94 -40.04
CA ASP A 383 1.54 8.02 -40.93
C ASP A 383 1.47 9.28 -41.79
N TYR A 384 0.32 9.55 -42.40
CA TYR A 384 0.08 10.73 -43.22
C TYR A 384 0.31 12.04 -42.46
N ILE A 385 -0.28 12.17 -41.26
CA ILE A 385 -0.14 13.36 -40.41
C ILE A 385 1.30 13.54 -39.94
N ASN A 386 1.98 12.45 -39.55
CA ASN A 386 3.37 12.50 -39.12
C ASN A 386 4.31 12.98 -40.23
N ILE A 387 4.00 12.68 -41.50
CA ILE A 387 4.75 13.17 -42.66
C ILE A 387 4.41 14.64 -42.93
N LYS A 388 3.12 14.94 -43.07
CA LYS A 388 2.64 16.26 -43.51
C LYS A 388 2.94 17.38 -42.50
N TYR A 389 2.72 17.11 -41.22
CA TYR A 389 2.90 18.06 -40.12
C TYR A 389 4.18 17.80 -39.32
N SER A 390 5.20 17.21 -39.97
CA SER A 390 6.44 16.78 -39.31
C SER A 390 7.17 17.92 -38.59
N SER A 391 7.17 19.13 -39.16
CA SER A 391 7.78 20.33 -38.57
C SER A 391 7.07 20.77 -37.29
N GLU A 392 5.75 20.87 -37.34
CA GLU A 392 4.88 21.29 -36.25
C GLU A 392 4.95 20.28 -35.10
N LEU A 393 4.90 18.99 -35.42
CA LEU A 393 5.06 17.91 -34.46
C LEU A 393 6.44 17.92 -33.82
N LYS A 394 7.51 18.21 -34.58
CA LYS A 394 8.86 18.35 -34.02
C LYS A 394 8.94 19.50 -33.00
N ILE A 395 8.28 20.63 -33.28
CA ILE A 395 8.19 21.76 -32.35
C ILE A 395 7.40 21.36 -31.10
N LEU A 396 6.21 20.78 -31.26
CA LEU A 396 5.37 20.35 -30.14
C LEU A 396 6.05 19.31 -29.24
N ARG A 397 6.78 18.35 -29.83
CA ARG A 397 7.55 17.32 -29.12
C ARG A 397 8.75 17.88 -28.34
N SER A 398 9.16 19.13 -28.60
CA SER A 398 10.25 19.78 -27.87
C SER A 398 9.81 20.40 -26.53
N TYR A 399 8.51 20.62 -26.34
CA TYR A 399 7.96 21.09 -25.06
C TYR A 399 7.95 19.95 -24.02
N ASN A 400 8.15 20.32 -22.76
CA ASN A 400 8.11 19.40 -21.61
C ASN A 400 6.65 19.06 -21.21
N VAL A 401 5.86 18.54 -22.15
CA VAL A 401 4.48 18.11 -21.96
C VAL A 401 4.38 16.64 -22.33
N GLN A 402 3.66 15.86 -21.52
CA GLN A 402 3.47 14.42 -21.78
C GLN A 402 2.86 14.17 -23.16
N GLN A 403 3.48 13.27 -23.92
CA GLN A 403 3.17 13.04 -25.34
C GLN A 403 1.99 12.08 -25.56
N GLU A 404 1.54 11.36 -24.53
CA GLU A 404 0.55 10.27 -24.61
C GLU A 404 -0.91 10.73 -24.46
N TYR A 405 -1.14 12.04 -24.27
CA TYR A 405 -2.46 12.53 -23.85
C TYR A 405 -2.91 13.84 -24.51
N TRP A 406 -2.39 14.17 -25.69
CA TRP A 406 -2.70 15.47 -26.32
C TRP A 406 -4.16 15.62 -26.73
N GLY A 407 -4.84 14.53 -27.09
CA GLY A 407 -6.25 14.58 -27.50
C GLY A 407 -7.18 15.00 -26.36
N TYR A 408 -6.84 14.62 -25.12
CA TYR A 408 -7.63 14.94 -23.93
C TYR A 408 -7.72 16.45 -23.65
N PHE A 409 -6.78 17.26 -24.11
CA PHE A 409 -6.83 18.72 -23.94
C PHE A 409 -7.95 19.41 -24.73
N PHE A 410 -8.58 18.69 -25.66
CA PHE A 410 -9.56 19.24 -26.59
C PHE A 410 -10.96 18.69 -26.42
N THR A 411 -11.25 17.98 -25.33
CA THR A 411 -12.54 17.31 -25.15
C THR A 411 -13.34 17.99 -24.04
N PRO A 412 -14.26 18.93 -24.37
CA PRO A 412 -15.14 19.58 -23.39
C PRO A 412 -15.99 18.57 -22.60
N ALA A 413 -16.38 17.45 -23.25
CA ALA A 413 -17.12 16.36 -22.61
C ALA A 413 -16.34 15.67 -21.47
N ILE A 414 -15.02 15.82 -21.43
CA ILE A 414 -14.14 15.28 -20.38
C ILE A 414 -13.72 16.39 -19.41
N PHE A 415 -13.31 17.56 -19.91
CA PHE A 415 -12.95 18.72 -19.10
C PHE A 415 -13.81 19.93 -19.48
N PRO A 416 -14.76 20.35 -18.62
CA PRO A 416 -15.59 21.53 -18.84
C PRO A 416 -14.74 22.78 -18.95
N ASP A 417 -15.17 23.75 -19.75
CA ASP A 417 -14.47 25.03 -19.87
C ASP A 417 -14.58 25.88 -18.58
N LEU A 418 -13.78 26.96 -18.49
CA LEU A 418 -13.78 27.82 -17.30
C LEU A 418 -15.15 28.47 -17.04
N LYS A 419 -15.95 28.74 -18.07
CA LYS A 419 -17.29 29.35 -17.91
C LYS A 419 -18.28 28.32 -17.37
N GLU A 420 -18.22 27.08 -17.85
CA GLU A 420 -19.01 25.95 -17.37
C GLU A 420 -18.64 25.62 -15.91
N ILE A 421 -17.35 25.63 -15.56
CA ILE A 421 -16.91 25.47 -14.17
C ILE A 421 -17.48 26.59 -13.27
N ILE A 422 -17.45 27.84 -13.71
CA ILE A 422 -18.04 28.96 -12.94
C ILE A 422 -19.55 28.79 -12.80
N THR A 423 -20.22 28.29 -13.83
CA THR A 423 -21.67 28.01 -13.82
C THR A 423 -22.01 26.88 -12.83
N ILE A 424 -21.18 25.83 -12.78
CA ILE A 424 -21.29 24.75 -11.80
C ILE A 424 -21.16 25.32 -10.38
N ILE A 425 -20.13 26.14 -10.14
CA ILE A 425 -19.88 26.78 -8.84
C ILE A 425 -21.06 27.67 -8.44
N SER A 426 -21.53 28.54 -9.33
CA SER A 426 -22.63 29.46 -9.03
C SER A 426 -23.95 28.73 -8.81
N THR A 427 -24.21 27.64 -9.53
CA THR A 427 -25.39 26.79 -9.33
C THR A 427 -25.35 26.12 -7.95
N ILE A 428 -24.20 25.56 -7.55
CA ILE A 428 -24.04 24.97 -6.22
C ILE A 428 -24.17 26.05 -5.14
N TYR A 429 -23.59 27.23 -5.35
CA TYR A 429 -23.69 28.37 -4.42
C TYR A 429 -25.15 28.74 -4.15
N LYS A 430 -25.99 28.77 -5.18
CA LYS A 430 -27.43 29.04 -5.07
C LYS A 430 -28.17 27.96 -4.28
N VAL A 431 -27.85 26.68 -4.53
CA VAL A 431 -28.51 25.55 -3.86
C VAL A 431 -28.09 25.41 -2.39
N CYS A 432 -26.94 25.97 -2.02
CA CYS A 432 -26.37 25.92 -0.68
C CYS A 432 -26.52 27.24 0.10
N ASP A 433 -27.37 28.17 -0.35
CA ASP A 433 -27.57 29.51 0.24
C ASP A 433 -26.26 30.25 0.57
N GLY A 434 -25.26 30.08 -0.29
CA GLY A 434 -23.95 30.70 -0.17
C GLY A 434 -22.95 30.01 0.76
N ASP A 435 -23.32 28.91 1.42
CA ASP A 435 -22.43 28.11 2.27
C ASP A 435 -22.18 26.72 1.68
N TYR A 436 -21.06 26.57 0.97
CA TYR A 436 -20.64 25.30 0.40
C TYR A 436 -20.48 24.16 1.41
N THR A 437 -20.32 24.42 2.71
CA THR A 437 -20.20 23.35 3.72
C THR A 437 -21.48 22.52 3.87
N SER A 438 -22.62 23.06 3.44
CA SER A 438 -23.92 22.40 3.45
C SER A 438 -24.15 21.46 2.25
N VAL A 439 -23.23 21.41 1.27
CA VAL A 439 -23.41 20.62 0.06
C VAL A 439 -23.51 19.11 0.36
N SER A 440 -24.48 18.46 -0.27
CA SER A 440 -24.75 17.02 -0.14
C SER A 440 -24.66 16.29 -1.49
N HIS A 441 -24.43 14.97 -1.46
CA HIS A 441 -24.40 14.15 -2.68
C HIS A 441 -25.72 14.19 -3.45
N LYS A 442 -26.84 14.17 -2.74
CA LYS A 442 -28.17 14.29 -3.37
C LYS A 442 -28.30 15.57 -4.20
N GLN A 443 -27.78 16.69 -3.70
CA GLN A 443 -27.79 17.94 -4.45
C GLN A 443 -26.88 17.84 -5.69
N LEU A 444 -25.65 17.34 -5.54
CA LEU A 444 -24.72 17.16 -6.67
C LEU A 444 -25.29 16.21 -7.75
N ASP A 445 -25.94 15.12 -7.34
CA ASP A 445 -26.57 14.15 -8.24
C ASP A 445 -27.79 14.73 -8.93
N SER A 446 -28.65 15.45 -8.19
CA SER A 446 -29.85 16.10 -8.75
C SER A 446 -29.51 17.16 -9.81
N LEU A 447 -28.33 17.78 -9.69
CA LEU A 447 -27.82 18.75 -10.63
C LEU A 447 -27.05 18.10 -11.80
N GLY A 448 -26.85 16.77 -11.79
CA GLY A 448 -26.06 16.05 -12.79
C GLY A 448 -24.55 16.37 -12.76
N ILE A 449 -24.05 16.97 -11.67
CA ILE A 449 -22.68 17.49 -11.58
C ILE A 449 -21.69 16.40 -11.13
N THR A 450 -22.18 15.38 -10.40
CA THR A 450 -21.37 14.30 -9.82
C THR A 450 -20.44 13.62 -10.82
N ASP A 451 -20.93 13.30 -12.01
CA ASP A 451 -20.12 12.63 -13.04
C ASP A 451 -19.03 13.55 -13.59
N THR A 452 -19.31 14.85 -13.74
CA THR A 452 -18.33 15.85 -14.15
C THR A 452 -17.20 15.96 -13.13
N LEU A 453 -17.50 16.01 -11.83
CA LEU A 453 -16.48 16.09 -10.79
C LEU A 453 -15.58 14.85 -10.74
N LYS A 454 -16.13 13.65 -11.00
CA LYS A 454 -15.36 12.39 -11.01
C LYS A 454 -14.32 12.35 -12.14
N LYS A 455 -14.61 12.99 -13.28
CA LYS A 455 -13.67 13.04 -14.42
C LYS A 455 -12.37 13.78 -14.09
N THR A 456 -12.35 14.62 -13.04
CA THR A 456 -11.13 15.34 -12.62
C THR A 456 -9.97 14.43 -12.19
N ILE A 457 -10.25 13.16 -11.85
CA ILE A 457 -9.20 12.17 -11.59
C ILE A 457 -8.27 12.01 -12.81
N LEU A 458 -8.78 12.19 -14.03
CA LEU A 458 -7.99 12.11 -15.26
C LEU A 458 -6.99 13.27 -15.39
N ILE A 459 -7.32 14.46 -14.88
CA ILE A 459 -6.42 15.64 -14.89
C ILE A 459 -5.09 15.31 -14.19
N ASN A 460 -5.14 14.52 -13.12
CA ASN A 460 -3.96 14.13 -12.36
C ASN A 460 -3.00 13.23 -13.15
N ARG A 461 -3.45 12.64 -14.27
CA ARG A 461 -2.61 11.90 -15.21
C ARG A 461 -2.05 12.81 -16.31
N LEU A 462 -2.76 13.88 -16.67
CA LEU A 462 -2.38 14.79 -17.76
C LEU A 462 -1.29 15.79 -17.38
N ILE A 463 -1.36 16.30 -16.14
CA ILE A 463 -0.39 17.28 -15.67
C ILE A 463 0.82 16.53 -15.11
N PRO A 464 2.06 16.78 -15.60
CA PRO A 464 3.25 16.21 -15.00
C PRO A 464 3.30 16.65 -13.52
N ARG A 465 3.02 15.71 -12.62
CA ARG A 465 3.05 15.98 -11.19
C ARG A 465 4.48 15.76 -10.69
N GLU A 466 5.06 16.82 -10.11
CA GLU A 466 6.15 16.69 -9.11
C GLU A 466 5.67 16.04 -7.79
N ALA A 467 4.42 15.59 -7.73
CA ALA A 467 3.91 14.99 -6.53
C ALA A 467 4.73 13.72 -6.21
N LYS A 468 5.52 13.79 -5.14
CA LYS A 468 6.04 12.64 -4.39
C LYS A 468 4.93 11.72 -3.84
N ILE A 469 3.69 11.89 -4.29
CA ILE A 469 2.54 11.14 -3.82
C ILE A 469 2.49 9.90 -4.68
N ILE A 470 2.66 8.74 -4.06
CA ILE A 470 2.64 7.47 -4.76
C ILE A 470 1.19 7.01 -4.83
N TYR A 471 0.69 6.75 -6.04
CA TYR A 471 -0.65 6.23 -6.26
C TYR A 471 -0.58 4.81 -6.79
N ALA A 472 -1.49 3.97 -6.31
CA ALA A 472 -1.71 2.67 -6.89
C ALA A 472 -3.21 2.34 -6.94
N CYS A 473 -3.66 1.43 -7.79
CA CYS A 473 -5.02 0.87 -7.69
C CYS A 473 -4.99 -0.64 -7.61
N TYR A 474 -6.14 -1.25 -7.28
CA TYR A 474 -6.29 -2.70 -7.27
C TYR A 474 -6.98 -3.27 -8.51
N GLY A 475 -6.54 -4.45 -8.93
CA GLY A 475 -7.18 -5.25 -9.97
C GLY A 475 -8.11 -6.32 -9.38
N LYS A 476 -9.15 -6.71 -10.14
CA LYS A 476 -9.95 -7.91 -9.83
C LYS A 476 -9.18 -9.14 -10.33
N SER A 477 -8.66 -9.95 -9.42
CA SER A 477 -8.01 -11.24 -9.72
C SER A 477 -7.92 -12.11 -8.45
N ASP A 478 -7.52 -13.37 -8.62
CA ASP A 478 -7.34 -14.36 -7.54
C ASP A 478 -6.17 -14.03 -6.58
N HIS A 479 -5.45 -12.95 -6.87
CA HIS A 479 -4.36 -12.40 -6.08
C HIS A 479 -4.44 -10.87 -6.05
N ALA A 480 -3.77 -10.23 -5.09
CA ALA A 480 -3.79 -8.79 -4.96
C ALA A 480 -2.88 -8.15 -6.01
N ILE A 481 -3.46 -7.35 -6.91
CA ILE A 481 -2.70 -6.60 -7.91
C ILE A 481 -2.64 -5.14 -7.46
N VAL A 482 -1.47 -4.57 -7.35
CA VAL A 482 -1.21 -3.15 -7.08
C VAL A 482 -0.64 -2.55 -8.36
N ARG A 483 -1.37 -1.63 -9.00
CA ARG A 483 -0.95 -0.96 -10.24
C ARG A 483 -0.44 0.44 -9.91
N PRO A 484 0.88 0.70 -9.94
CA PRO A 484 1.42 2.04 -9.75
C PRO A 484 0.87 2.99 -10.81
N MET A 485 0.59 4.25 -10.46
CA MET A 485 0.13 5.26 -11.43
C MET A 485 1.19 6.30 -11.79
N ASN A 486 2.22 6.49 -10.98
CA ASN A 486 3.13 7.63 -11.15
C ASN A 486 4.56 7.42 -10.64
N ASN A 487 4.83 6.49 -9.72
CA ASN A 487 6.20 6.07 -9.41
C ASN A 487 6.28 4.54 -9.41
N ILE A 488 6.55 3.94 -10.56
CA ILE A 488 6.58 2.47 -10.74
C ILE A 488 7.67 1.77 -9.92
N ASN A 489 8.69 2.50 -9.45
CA ASN A 489 9.87 1.91 -8.80
C ASN A 489 9.74 1.85 -7.27
N ASP A 490 8.87 2.64 -6.65
CA ASP A 490 8.68 2.64 -5.20
C ASP A 490 7.68 1.56 -4.77
N ILE A 491 8.15 0.30 -4.71
CA ILE A 491 7.32 -0.86 -4.36
C ILE A 491 6.63 -0.67 -2.99
N PRO A 492 7.33 -0.36 -1.88
CA PRO A 492 6.68 -0.20 -0.58
C PRO A 492 5.68 0.95 -0.57
N GLY A 493 6.00 2.06 -1.21
CA GLY A 493 5.11 3.21 -1.29
C GLY A 493 3.84 2.93 -2.09
N ASN A 494 3.93 2.16 -3.19
CA ASN A 494 2.76 1.75 -3.97
C ASN A 494 1.87 0.78 -3.19
N ILE A 495 2.46 -0.16 -2.47
CA ILE A 495 1.69 -1.10 -1.63
C ILE A 495 1.02 -0.34 -0.48
N MET A 496 1.72 0.59 0.17
CA MET A 496 1.14 1.46 1.19
C MET A 496 0.01 2.33 0.64
N ALA A 497 0.17 2.88 -0.57
CA ALA A 497 -0.88 3.63 -1.24
C ALA A 497 -2.11 2.76 -1.53
N ALA A 498 -1.91 1.52 -1.99
CA ALA A 498 -3.00 0.56 -2.19
C ALA A 498 -3.65 0.13 -0.87
N LEU A 499 -2.88 -0.09 0.20
CA LEU A 499 -3.39 -0.42 1.53
C LEU A 499 -4.25 0.72 2.07
N ARG A 500 -3.78 1.95 1.92
CA ARG A 500 -4.57 3.15 2.23
C ARG A 500 -5.87 3.12 1.43
N LEU A 501 -5.83 2.93 0.11
CA LEU A 501 -7.03 2.91 -0.74
C LEU A 501 -8.02 1.78 -0.43
N TYR A 502 -7.57 0.68 0.15
CA TYR A 502 -8.45 -0.36 0.67
C TYR A 502 -9.21 0.11 1.93
N ASP A 503 -8.60 0.95 2.75
CA ASP A 503 -9.20 1.51 3.97
C ASP A 503 -9.98 2.82 3.66
N LYS A 504 -11.27 2.82 4.01
CA LYS A 504 -12.32 3.83 3.69
C LYS A 504 -11.90 5.33 3.77
N ASN A 505 -10.93 5.68 4.61
CA ASN A 505 -10.48 7.05 4.85
C ASN A 505 -9.56 7.60 3.73
N ALA A 506 -8.93 6.74 2.93
CA ALA A 506 -7.88 7.21 2.02
C ALA A 506 -8.37 7.84 0.71
N LYS A 507 -9.61 7.62 0.26
CA LYS A 507 -10.16 8.42 -0.84
C LYS A 507 -10.40 9.86 -0.37
N SER A 508 -10.88 10.02 0.86
CA SER A 508 -10.96 11.33 1.50
C SER A 508 -9.55 11.92 1.68
N ASP A 509 -8.58 11.17 2.20
CA ASP A 509 -7.21 11.66 2.35
C ASP A 509 -6.52 11.94 1.01
N PHE A 510 -6.83 11.18 -0.04
CA PHE A 510 -6.40 11.42 -1.42
C PHE A 510 -6.96 12.74 -1.92
N LEU A 511 -8.29 12.90 -1.90
CA LEU A 511 -8.95 14.12 -2.35
C LEU A 511 -8.42 15.31 -1.53
N VAL A 512 -8.29 15.18 -0.20
CA VAL A 512 -7.70 16.19 0.69
C VAL A 512 -6.24 16.50 0.35
N SER A 513 -5.40 15.49 0.07
CA SER A 513 -3.99 15.71 -0.30
C SER A 513 -3.80 16.35 -1.66
N THR A 514 -4.79 16.28 -2.55
CA THR A 514 -4.81 17.00 -3.83
C THR A 514 -5.33 18.44 -3.72
N ILE A 515 -5.87 18.84 -2.56
CA ILE A 515 -6.38 20.19 -2.33
C ILE A 515 -5.21 21.12 -1.99
N SER A 516 -4.84 21.97 -2.94
CA SER A 516 -3.85 23.04 -2.73
C SER A 516 -4.44 24.25 -2.00
N ILE A 517 -5.78 24.44 -2.04
CA ILE A 517 -6.48 25.60 -1.50
C ILE A 517 -7.66 25.16 -0.62
N LYS A 518 -7.56 25.39 0.69
CA LYS A 518 -8.49 24.84 1.69
C LYS A 518 -9.88 25.50 1.77
N LYS A 519 -10.13 26.59 1.05
CA LYS A 519 -11.42 27.30 1.09
C LYS A 519 -12.02 27.37 -0.32
N ILE A 520 -13.23 26.86 -0.52
CA ILE A 520 -13.91 26.88 -1.83
C ILE A 520 -14.12 28.30 -2.34
N ASN A 521 -14.52 29.26 -1.51
CA ASN A 521 -14.64 30.68 -1.91
C ASN A 521 -13.33 31.26 -2.47
N LYS A 522 -12.18 30.74 -2.02
CA LYS A 522 -10.89 31.16 -2.56
C LYS A 522 -10.55 30.47 -3.88
N ILE A 523 -10.94 29.19 -4.03
CA ILE A 523 -10.84 28.47 -5.30
C ILE A 523 -11.69 29.16 -6.37
N GLU A 524 -12.92 29.52 -6.03
CA GLU A 524 -13.84 30.29 -6.87
C GLU A 524 -13.20 31.61 -7.37
N GLU A 525 -12.66 32.43 -6.48
CA GLU A 525 -11.94 33.65 -6.84
C GLU A 525 -10.76 33.39 -7.81
N ILE A 526 -10.02 32.30 -7.58
CA ILE A 526 -8.89 31.92 -8.43
C ILE A 526 -9.38 31.50 -9.81
N ILE A 527 -10.50 30.79 -9.91
CA ILE A 527 -11.11 30.39 -11.19
C ILE A 527 -11.57 31.62 -11.98
N TRP A 528 -12.15 32.63 -11.33
CA TRP A 528 -12.43 33.93 -11.98
C TRP A 528 -11.18 34.58 -12.55
N GLY A 529 -10.10 34.58 -11.76
CA GLY A 529 -8.80 35.08 -12.21
C GLY A 529 -8.20 34.26 -13.36
N LEU A 530 -8.40 32.93 -13.38
CA LEU A 530 -7.96 32.06 -14.47
C LEU A 530 -8.75 32.32 -15.75
N LEU A 531 -10.07 32.54 -15.65
CA LEU A 531 -10.91 32.95 -16.78
C LEU A 531 -10.35 34.22 -17.43
N HIS A 532 -10.04 35.24 -16.64
CA HIS A 532 -9.46 36.48 -17.15
C HIS A 532 -8.16 36.25 -17.94
N HIS A 533 -7.21 35.52 -17.36
CA HIS A 533 -5.93 35.24 -18.02
C HIS A 533 -6.12 34.38 -19.27
N TYR A 534 -7.03 33.40 -19.23
CA TYR A 534 -7.33 32.53 -20.37
C TYR A 534 -7.96 33.30 -21.52
N GLU A 535 -8.99 34.10 -21.27
CA GLU A 535 -9.60 34.93 -22.31
C GLU A 535 -8.60 35.92 -22.88
N LYS A 536 -7.75 36.53 -22.05
CA LYS A 536 -6.73 37.48 -22.51
C LYS A 536 -5.71 36.85 -23.48
N GLU A 537 -5.38 35.58 -23.29
CA GLU A 537 -4.36 34.89 -24.10
C GLU A 537 -4.94 34.19 -25.35
N PHE A 538 -6.20 33.77 -25.30
CA PHE A 538 -6.85 32.98 -26.35
C PHE A 538 -7.96 33.71 -27.11
N SER A 539 -8.48 34.84 -26.61
CA SER A 539 -9.45 35.67 -27.33
C SER A 539 -8.75 36.57 -28.34
N LYS A 540 -9.45 36.89 -29.43
CA LYS A 540 -9.06 37.92 -30.39
C LYS A 540 -9.41 39.33 -29.90
N GLU A 541 -10.28 39.44 -28.90
CA GLU A 541 -10.77 40.70 -28.37
C GLU A 541 -9.90 41.23 -27.24
N LYS A 542 -9.88 42.55 -27.07
CA LYS A 542 -9.16 43.20 -25.96
C LYS A 542 -9.91 42.97 -24.65
N ILE A 543 -9.46 41.98 -23.87
CA ILE A 543 -10.04 41.66 -22.56
C ILE A 543 -9.56 42.67 -21.50
N THR A 544 -10.51 43.26 -20.78
CA THR A 544 -10.28 44.14 -19.63
C THR A 544 -10.89 43.55 -18.36
N ASN A 545 -10.46 44.02 -17.19
CA ASN A 545 -11.04 43.57 -15.91
C ASN A 545 -12.55 43.75 -15.87
N LYS A 546 -13.05 44.89 -16.35
CA LYS A 546 -14.48 45.20 -16.40
C LYS A 546 -15.25 44.20 -17.27
N ILE A 547 -14.76 43.93 -18.48
CA ILE A 547 -15.40 42.97 -19.40
C ILE A 547 -15.49 41.57 -18.76
N THR A 548 -14.42 41.12 -18.10
CA THR A 548 -14.44 39.81 -17.43
C THR A 548 -15.37 39.79 -16.22
N LEU A 549 -15.39 40.86 -15.43
CA LEU A 549 -16.30 41.02 -14.29
C LEU A 549 -17.75 40.98 -14.74
N ASP A 550 -18.13 41.80 -15.73
CA ASP A 550 -19.49 41.85 -16.26
C ASP A 550 -19.96 40.46 -16.72
N LYS A 551 -19.09 39.69 -17.40
CA LYS A 551 -19.37 38.31 -17.81
C LYS A 551 -19.56 37.34 -16.65
N ILE A 552 -18.82 37.52 -15.55
CA ILE A 552 -18.95 36.66 -14.37
C ILE A 552 -20.23 37.03 -13.63
N ASP A 553 -20.53 38.31 -13.49
CA ASP A 553 -21.73 38.82 -12.82
C ASP A 553 -23.01 38.23 -13.42
N GLU A 554 -23.08 38.06 -14.73
CA GLU A 554 -24.20 37.40 -15.43
C GLU A 554 -24.48 35.97 -14.93
N LEU A 555 -23.52 35.30 -14.30
CA LEU A 555 -23.64 33.92 -13.81
C LEU A 555 -24.09 33.84 -12.34
N TYR A 556 -24.11 34.97 -11.61
CA TYR A 556 -24.49 35.07 -10.21
C TYR A 556 -25.80 35.88 -10.05
N ASN A 557 -26.48 35.71 -8.92
CA ASN A 557 -27.71 36.48 -8.64
C ASN A 557 -27.40 37.92 -8.18
N GLU A 558 -26.22 38.10 -7.58
CA GLU A 558 -25.72 39.40 -7.13
C GLU A 558 -24.35 39.64 -7.76
N PRO A 559 -24.00 40.91 -8.08
CA PRO A 559 -22.69 41.24 -8.60
C PRO A 559 -21.57 40.79 -7.67
N ILE A 560 -20.52 40.20 -8.23
CA ILE A 560 -19.35 39.79 -7.44
C ILE A 560 -18.50 41.01 -7.07
N LEU A 561 -17.94 40.99 -5.87
CA LEU A 561 -17.11 42.10 -5.38
C LEU A 561 -15.82 42.22 -6.21
N GLU A 562 -15.58 43.39 -6.79
CA GLU A 562 -14.36 43.68 -7.56
C GLU A 562 -13.08 43.39 -6.76
N THR A 563 -13.09 43.66 -5.46
CA THR A 563 -11.96 43.36 -4.55
C THR A 563 -11.64 41.86 -4.46
N ARG A 564 -12.67 41.00 -4.49
CA ARG A 564 -12.50 39.54 -4.54
C ARG A 564 -11.96 39.10 -5.89
N PHE A 565 -12.47 39.66 -6.98
CA PHE A 565 -11.96 39.39 -8.33
C PHE A 565 -10.48 39.75 -8.47
N LEU A 566 -10.07 40.95 -8.03
CA LEU A 566 -8.67 41.39 -8.08
C LEU A 566 -7.75 40.50 -7.21
N SER A 567 -8.24 40.08 -6.05
CA SER A 567 -7.56 39.12 -5.17
C SER A 567 -7.38 37.76 -5.85
N GLY A 568 -8.42 37.28 -6.54
CA GLY A 568 -8.40 36.08 -7.36
C GLY A 568 -7.40 36.16 -8.51
N LEU A 569 -7.40 37.27 -9.24
CA LEU A 569 -6.51 37.55 -10.36
C LEU A 569 -5.03 37.56 -9.96
N LYS A 570 -4.71 38.09 -8.77
CA LYS A 570 -3.35 38.03 -8.19
C LYS A 570 -2.97 36.61 -7.78
N ALA A 571 -3.90 35.86 -7.19
CA ALA A 571 -3.65 34.49 -6.75
C ALA A 571 -3.48 33.51 -7.92
N SER A 572 -4.32 33.60 -8.95
CA SER A 572 -4.21 32.77 -10.17
C SER A 572 -2.87 32.98 -10.86
N LYS A 573 -2.40 34.24 -10.97
CA LYS A 573 -1.09 34.56 -11.56
C LYS A 573 0.08 33.89 -10.82
N LYS A 574 0.02 33.82 -9.48
CA LYS A 574 1.04 33.10 -8.70
C LYS A 574 1.06 31.60 -9.01
N ILE A 575 -0.12 30.99 -9.13
CA ILE A 575 -0.24 29.55 -9.44
C ILE A 575 0.30 29.27 -10.85
N ILE A 576 -0.05 30.10 -11.85
CA ILE A 576 0.48 29.97 -13.21
C ILE A 576 2.02 30.03 -13.22
N ASN A 577 2.61 31.00 -12.52
CA ASN A 577 4.07 31.13 -12.44
C ASN A 577 4.75 29.91 -11.80
N SER A 578 4.10 29.27 -10.82
CA SER A 578 4.67 28.08 -10.16
C SER A 578 4.85 26.87 -11.09
N PHE A 579 4.19 26.86 -12.25
CA PHE A 579 4.37 25.87 -13.32
C PHE A 579 5.41 26.28 -14.37
N ARG A 580 5.88 27.53 -14.37
CA ARG A 580 6.92 28.03 -15.30
C ARG A 580 8.33 27.96 -14.71
N GLU A 581 8.43 27.99 -13.39
CA GLU A 581 9.69 27.95 -12.64
C GLU A 581 10.27 26.52 -12.50
N LYS A 582 9.69 25.56 -13.22
CA LYS A 582 9.99 24.12 -13.21
C LYS A 582 10.10 23.64 -14.64
#